data_AF-A0A3C0TP89-F1
#
_entry.id   AF-A0A3C0TP89-F1
#
_cell.length_a   1.000
_cell.length_b   1.000
_cell.length_c   1.000
_cell.angle_alpha   90.00
_cell.angle_beta   90.00
_cell.angle_gamma   90.00
#
_symmetry.space_group_name_H-M   'P 1'
#
loop_
_entity.id
_entity.type
_entity.pdbx_description
1 polymer ?
#
loop_
_entity_poly.entity_id
_entity_poly.type
_entity_poly.pdbx_seq_one_letter_code
_entity_poly.pdbx_strand_id
1 'polypeptide(L)'
;FRVHYAGFFDPGFGHAAAGGSGARGVLEVRCHEAPFALDDGQTVGRLVYEKMTERPEVIYGQDLGSNYQGQGLKLSKHFRAP
;
A
#
# COMPACT_ATOMS: atom_id res chain seq x y z
N PHE A 1 -13.52 13.30 0.47
CA PHE A 1 -12.56 12.50 1.27
C PHE A 1 -11.16 12.71 0.72
N ARG A 2 -10.11 12.52 1.52
CA ARG A 2 -8.71 12.50 1.05
C ARG A 2 -8.02 11.30 1.68
N VAL A 3 -7.21 10.59 0.91
CA VAL A 3 -6.30 9.57 1.47
C VAL A 3 -5.21 10.33 2.22
N HIS A 4 -5.36 10.47 3.54
CA HIS A 4 -4.31 11.00 4.40
C HIS A 4 -3.40 9.82 4.80
N TYR A 5 -2.09 10.09 4.89
CA TYR A 5 -1.03 9.15 5.30
C TYR A 5 -0.51 8.14 4.26
N ALA A 6 -0.83 8.28 2.97
CA ALA A 6 -0.07 7.61 1.91
C ALA A 6 1.35 8.22 1.87
N GLY A 7 2.26 7.66 2.66
CA GLY A 7 3.64 8.09 2.76
C GLY A 7 4.36 7.82 1.44
N PHE A 8 4.72 6.56 1.19
CA PHE A 8 5.37 6.10 -0.04
C PHE A 8 5.12 4.59 -0.21
N PHE A 9 5.28 4.07 -1.43
CA PHE A 9 5.43 2.64 -1.69
C PHE A 9 6.90 2.35 -1.99
N ASP A 10 7.51 1.45 -1.25
CA ASP A 10 8.94 1.14 -1.42
C ASP A 10 9.22 0.39 -2.73
N PRO A 11 10.40 0.61 -3.35
CA PRO A 11 10.82 -0.14 -4.53
C PRO A 11 10.79 -1.65 -4.28
N GLY A 12 10.03 -2.38 -5.11
CA GLY A 12 9.80 -3.83 -4.95
C GLY A 12 8.40 -4.20 -4.48
N PHE A 13 7.60 -3.24 -3.98
CA PHE A 13 6.23 -3.49 -3.54
C PHE A 13 5.38 -4.16 -4.64
N GLY A 14 4.98 -5.41 -4.40
CA GLY A 14 4.16 -6.19 -5.33
C GLY A 14 4.84 -6.56 -6.66
N HIS A 15 6.15 -6.33 -6.80
CA HIS A 15 6.88 -6.56 -8.05
C HIS A 15 7.29 -8.03 -8.23
N ALA A 16 7.23 -8.52 -9.47
CA ALA A 16 7.57 -9.90 -9.82
C ALA A 16 9.00 -10.31 -9.45
N ALA A 17 9.98 -9.42 -9.66
CA ALA A 17 11.36 -9.71 -9.25
C ALA A 17 11.55 -9.78 -7.73
N ALA A 18 10.61 -9.25 -6.94
CA ALA A 18 10.58 -9.40 -5.48
C ALA A 18 9.70 -10.58 -5.02
N GLY A 19 9.30 -11.47 -5.93
CA GLY A 19 8.44 -12.62 -5.62
C GLY A 19 6.95 -12.30 -5.49
N GLY A 20 6.50 -11.10 -5.88
CA GLY A 20 5.09 -10.69 -5.83
C GLY A 20 4.36 -10.82 -7.19
N SER A 21 3.06 -11.08 -7.18
CA SER A 21 2.19 -11.09 -8.38
C SER A 21 1.34 -9.82 -8.52
N GLY A 22 1.78 -8.72 -7.90
CA GLY A 22 0.96 -7.55 -7.59
C GLY A 22 0.52 -7.54 -6.13
N ALA A 23 0.42 -6.35 -5.53
CA ALA A 23 0.00 -6.17 -4.15
C ALA A 23 -1.15 -5.14 -4.08
N ARG A 24 -2.08 -5.35 -3.15
CA ARG A 24 -3.18 -4.41 -2.88
C ARG A 24 -2.70 -3.37 -1.88
N GLY A 25 -2.72 -2.09 -2.26
CA GLY A 25 -2.47 -1.00 -1.33
C GLY A 25 -3.62 -0.84 -0.35
N VAL A 26 -3.31 -0.70 0.94
CA VAL A 26 -4.29 -0.36 1.98
C VAL A 26 -4.36 1.15 2.09
N LEU A 27 -5.57 1.71 2.04
CA LEU A 27 -5.80 3.15 2.09
C LEU A 27 -6.57 3.50 3.35
N GLU A 28 -6.09 4.49 4.09
CA GLU A 28 -6.85 5.12 5.17
C GLU A 28 -7.72 6.24 4.56
N VAL A 29 -9.03 6.03 4.54
CA VAL A 29 -9.98 6.97 3.94
C VAL A 29 -10.78 7.66 5.03
N ARG A 30 -10.70 9.00 5.07
CA ARG A 30 -11.48 9.82 6.01
C ARG A 30 -12.42 10.75 5.26
N CYS A 31 -13.68 10.77 5.69
CA CYS A 31 -14.62 11.78 5.25
C CYS A 31 -14.53 13.03 6.12
N HIS A 32 -14.60 14.20 5.50
CA HIS A 32 -14.62 15.49 6.18
C HIS A 32 -15.92 16.20 5.79
N GLU A 33 -16.54 16.86 6.77
CA GLU A 33 -17.68 17.79 6.63
C GLU A 33 -19.07 17.18 6.35
N ALA A 34 -19.20 16.27 5.38
CA ALA A 34 -20.49 15.66 5.03
C ALA A 34 -20.40 14.14 4.89
N PRO A 35 -21.50 13.38 5.07
CA PRO A 35 -21.52 11.96 4.75
C PRO A 35 -21.16 11.73 3.28
N PHE A 36 -20.34 10.73 3.01
CA PHE A 36 -19.93 10.38 1.66
C PHE A 36 -20.03 8.87 1.47
N ALA A 37 -20.75 8.44 0.42
CA ALA A 37 -20.82 7.05 0.02
C ALA A 37 -19.62 6.69 -0.85
N LEU A 38 -19.00 5.54 -0.57
CA LEU A 38 -17.95 4.95 -1.39
C LEU A 38 -18.49 3.67 -2.01
N ASP A 39 -18.39 3.58 -3.32
CA ASP A 39 -18.82 2.40 -4.08
C ASP A 39 -17.62 1.56 -4.54
N ASP A 40 -17.85 0.27 -4.77
CA ASP A 40 -16.84 -0.62 -5.36
C ASP A 40 -16.46 -0.12 -6.77
N GLY A 41 -15.16 -0.16 -7.08
CA GLY A 41 -14.62 0.37 -8.33
C GLY A 41 -14.53 1.90 -8.41
N GLN A 42 -14.99 2.64 -7.41
CA GLN A 42 -14.83 4.09 -7.39
C GLN A 42 -13.34 4.47 -7.30
N THR A 43 -12.92 5.41 -8.15
CA THR A 43 -11.55 5.92 -8.10
C THR A 43 -11.37 6.81 -6.86
N VAL A 44 -10.50 6.38 -5.94
CA VAL A 44 -10.24 7.07 -4.66
C VAL A 44 -8.89 7.78 -4.60
N GLY A 45 -8.02 7.59 -5.59
CA GLY A 45 -6.70 8.19 -5.64
C GLY A 45 -5.91 7.79 -6.88
N ARG A 46 -4.66 8.26 -6.95
CA ARG A 46 -3.72 7.94 -8.03
C ARG A 46 -2.36 7.61 -7.42
N LEU A 47 -1.72 6.58 -7.96
CA LEU A 47 -0.33 6.26 -7.68
C LEU A 47 0.59 7.05 -8.61
N VAL A 48 1.60 7.71 -8.05
CA VAL A 48 2.64 8.42 -8.79
C VAL A 48 3.94 7.64 -8.63
N TYR A 49 4.64 7.42 -9.75
CA TYR A 49 5.93 6.75 -9.77
C TYR A 49 7.03 7.76 -9.93
N GLU A 50 8.05 7.66 -9.08
CA GLU A 50 9.25 8.48 -9.15
C GLU A 50 10.47 7.58 -9.39
N LYS A 51 11.45 8.10 -10.14
CA LYS A 51 12.70 7.38 -10.38
C LYS A 51 13.61 7.54 -9.16
N MET A 52 14.14 6.43 -8.67
CA MET A 52 15.18 6.43 -7.65
C MET A 52 16.49 6.98 -8.22
N THR A 53 17.28 7.65 -7.39
CA THR A 53 18.63 8.16 -7.75
C THR A 53 19.58 7.03 -8.15
N GLU A 54 19.44 5.87 -7.50
CA GLU A 54 20.23 4.66 -7.77
C GLU A 54 19.39 3.40 -7.55
N ARG A 55 19.94 2.23 -7.93
CA ARG A 55 19.27 0.95 -7.69
C ARG A 55 19.35 0.61 -6.20
N PRO A 56 18.23 0.37 -5.50
CA PRO A 56 18.25 0.00 -4.09
C PRO A 56 18.97 -1.33 -3.87
N GLU A 57 19.81 -1.39 -2.83
CA GLU A 57 20.47 -2.63 -2.38
C GLU A 57 19.46 -3.61 -1.77
N VAL A 58 18.47 -3.08 -1.04
CA VAL A 58 17.37 -3.85 -0.43
C VAL A 58 16.10 -3.58 -1.23
N ILE A 59 15.53 -4.63 -1.81
CA ILE A 59 14.26 -4.58 -2.52
C ILE A 59 13.16 -5.06 -1.59
N TYR A 60 12.09 -4.28 -1.45
CA TYR A 60 10.94 -4.66 -0.62
C TYR A 60 10.40 -6.02 -1.06
N GLY A 61 10.34 -6.99 -0.12
CA GLY A 61 9.85 -8.34 -0.38
C GLY A 61 10.89 -9.42 -0.64
N GLN A 62 12.17 -9.09 -0.86
CA GLN A 62 13.22 -10.11 -1.04
C GLN A 62 13.79 -10.65 0.27
N ASP A 63 13.94 -9.82 1.30
CA ASP A 63 14.47 -10.22 2.60
C ASP A 63 13.38 -10.30 3.68
N LEU A 64 13.52 -11.30 4.56
CA LEU A 64 12.54 -11.77 5.55
C LEU A 64 11.81 -10.63 6.31
N GLY A 65 10.47 -10.66 6.29
CA GLY A 65 9.63 -9.90 7.22
C GLY A 65 8.80 -8.77 6.63
N SER A 66 8.66 -8.70 5.31
CA SER A 66 7.83 -7.69 4.63
C SER A 66 6.36 -7.86 5.01
N ASN A 67 5.87 -6.99 5.91
CA ASN A 67 4.53 -7.10 6.52
C ASN A 67 3.35 -7.01 5.55
N TYR A 68 3.58 -6.53 4.32
CA TYR A 68 2.56 -6.27 3.30
C TYR A 68 2.83 -6.98 1.95
N GLN A 69 3.90 -7.78 1.84
CA GLN A 69 4.17 -8.57 0.64
C GLN A 69 3.23 -9.79 0.61
N GLY A 70 2.35 -9.86 -0.38
CA GLY A 70 1.61 -11.09 -0.71
C GLY A 70 0.43 -11.49 0.20
N GLN A 71 -0.04 -10.63 1.11
CA GLN A 71 -1.18 -10.98 1.98
C GLN A 71 -2.38 -10.05 1.74
N GLY A 72 -3.60 -10.61 1.82
CA GLY A 72 -4.87 -9.86 1.75
C GLY A 72 -4.99 -8.82 2.86
N LEU A 73 -6.10 -8.05 2.85
CA LEU A 73 -6.42 -6.97 3.80
C LEU A 73 -5.99 -7.32 5.23
N LYS A 74 -4.84 -6.79 5.66
CA LYS A 74 -4.26 -7.02 6.99
C LYS A 74 -4.47 -5.77 7.82
N LEU A 75 -5.13 -5.93 8.97
CA LEU A 75 -5.24 -4.86 9.95
C LEU A 75 -3.84 -4.45 10.43
N SER A 76 -3.68 -3.18 10.81
CA SER A 76 -2.38 -2.68 11.27
C SER A 76 -1.84 -3.55 12.42
N LYS A 77 -0.51 -3.62 12.56
CA LYS A 77 0.17 -4.34 13.66
C LYS A 77 -0.24 -3.89 15.07
N HIS A 78 -0.96 -2.77 15.18
CA HIS A 78 -1.49 -2.26 16.44
C HIS A 78 -2.83 -2.88 16.83
N PHE A 79 -3.49 -3.58 15.91
CA PHE A 79 -4.68 -4.37 16.20
C PHE A 79 -4.27 -5.79 16.62
N ARG A 80 -4.76 -6.25 17.77
CA ARG A 80 -4.69 -7.67 18.11
C ARG A 80 -5.72 -8.42 17.26
N ALA A 81 -5.32 -9.56 16.69
CA ALA A 81 -6.28 -10.50 16.17
C ALA A 81 -7.21 -10.97 17.32
N PRO A 82 -8.50 -11.25 17.04
CA PRO A 82 -9.36 -11.86 18.04
C PRO A 82 -8.81 -13.20 18.52
#